data_AF-A0A1W9UT85-F1
#
_entry.id   AF-A0A1W9UT85-F1
#
_cell.length_a   1.000
_cell.length_b   1.000
_cell.length_c   1.000
_cell.angle_alpha   90.00
_cell.angle_beta   90.00
_cell.angle_gamma   90.00
#
_symmetry.space_group_name_H-M   'P 1'
#
loop_
_entity.id
_entity.type
_entity.pdbx_description
1 polymer ?
#
loop_
_entity_poly.entity_id
_entity_poly.type
_entity_poly.pdbx_seq_one_letter_code
_entity_poly.pdbx_strand_id
1 'polypeptide(L)'
;MSEPTSTTRRSCLLFVPIAGGVLLLLIAAVLMLYLGIKHLSSSREDNPGMPVEVVRVTPTAFISPTPPPGCETIIDSGNVQVTVPLPTSLTVSDESFAVAPIMPDQMGWTYPAAGSGSPTWICGTVVNYVLGLEPTTENEALLANLRPGDEIKLDLSNGTVLLFRFVERREAAANDPGVFAQFHPRLTLILEMDDDSWQVATADYVAETEPVQPPPSGTEAQPGQPVRVGDAQVTVARGHIESAGEGQPAGTMYYLVEFSVENVGTAPLNANGFAMQLQDGVGNQYALSPAASDAGEHGSLSGEIASGATVEGTAGYVVPDALAGPTLVWTFTPQPGSELHASVSIPYEAGGGEEPGYQAEVNITDAFLNSGGDLLIIEGEISNVGDAPLTVELNDISLTSSGGTGSLRVAAPPLPWTVQPGQTQVIELQYEKPAAPTALLALLGYSFEIQGLQ
;
A
#
# COMPACT_ATOMS: atom_id res chain seq x y z
N MET A 1 -30.03 61.91 79.85
CA MET A 1 -30.54 60.83 79.00
C MET A 1 -29.52 60.63 77.89
N SER A 2 -28.74 59.54 78.00
CA SER A 2 -27.90 58.87 77.01
C SER A 2 -26.96 59.69 76.10
N GLU A 3 -25.67 59.69 76.42
CA GLU A 3 -24.55 59.93 75.49
C GLU A 3 -24.26 58.70 74.62
N PRO A 4 -23.76 58.91 73.39
CA PRO A 4 -22.86 57.97 72.74
C PRO A 4 -21.59 58.66 72.22
N THR A 5 -20.41 58.12 72.56
CA THR A 5 -19.14 58.36 71.85
C THR A 5 -18.42 57.01 71.72
N SER A 6 -18.45 56.37 70.56
CA SER A 6 -17.54 56.53 69.40
C SER A 6 -16.11 56.03 69.67
N THR A 7 -15.81 54.79 69.27
CA THR A 7 -14.43 54.39 68.91
C THR A 7 -14.38 53.05 68.16
N THR A 8 -14.56 53.01 66.84
CA THR A 8 -13.96 51.96 65.99
C THR A 8 -13.92 52.38 64.52
N ARG A 9 -12.95 53.20 64.11
CA ARG A 9 -12.78 53.55 62.68
C ARG A 9 -11.33 53.87 62.30
N ARG A 10 -10.37 53.04 62.74
CA ARG A 10 -8.97 53.18 62.30
C ARG A 10 -8.26 51.92 61.83
N SER A 11 -8.74 50.70 62.12
CA SER A 11 -8.08 49.47 61.62
C SER A 11 -8.52 49.02 60.22
N CYS A 12 -9.61 49.53 59.66
CA CYS A 12 -10.16 49.02 58.39
C CYS A 12 -9.52 49.63 57.11
N LEU A 13 -8.69 50.67 57.23
CA LEU A 13 -8.11 51.40 56.10
C LEU A 13 -6.70 50.94 55.69
N LEU A 14 -6.04 50.09 56.49
CA LEU A 14 -4.70 49.56 56.18
C LEU A 14 -4.73 48.16 55.53
N PHE A 15 -5.82 47.40 55.64
CA PHE A 15 -5.91 46.06 55.04
C PHE A 15 -6.32 46.06 53.57
N VAL A 16 -6.98 47.12 53.09
CA VAL A 16 -7.42 47.25 51.69
C VAL A 16 -6.23 47.29 50.70
N PRO A 17 -5.14 48.07 50.91
CA PRO A 17 -4.01 48.05 49.99
C PRO A 17 -3.20 46.75 50.07
N ILE A 18 -3.15 46.09 51.24
CA ILE A 18 -2.41 44.83 51.42
C ILE A 18 -3.15 43.69 50.71
N ALA A 19 -4.46 43.59 50.88
CA ALA A 19 -5.28 42.60 50.18
C ALA A 19 -5.27 42.82 48.65
N GLY A 20 -5.31 44.08 48.20
CA GLY A 20 -5.18 44.43 46.78
C GLY A 20 -3.81 44.07 46.19
N GLY A 21 -2.73 44.29 46.94
CA GLY A 21 -1.38 43.94 46.53
C GLY A 21 -1.16 42.42 46.41
N VAL A 22 -1.68 41.64 47.36
CA VAL A 22 -1.62 40.17 47.31
C VAL A 22 -2.43 39.61 46.14
N LEU A 23 -3.60 40.19 45.85
CA LEU A 23 -4.42 39.78 44.72
C LEU A 23 -3.73 40.09 43.38
N LEU A 24 -3.09 41.25 43.26
CA LEU A 24 -2.32 41.61 42.06
C LEU A 24 -1.11 40.69 41.85
N LEU A 25 -0.41 40.29 42.91
CA LEU A 25 0.70 39.34 42.82
C LEU A 25 0.22 37.95 42.40
N LEU A 26 -0.94 37.50 42.89
CA LEU A 26 -1.53 36.23 42.46
C LEU A 26 -1.94 36.27 40.98
N ILE A 27 -2.55 37.37 40.52
CA ILE A 27 -2.92 37.53 39.10
C ILE A 27 -1.67 37.54 38.21
N ALA A 28 -0.60 38.24 38.63
CA ALA A 28 0.66 38.26 37.90
C ALA A 28 1.33 36.88 37.84
N ALA A 29 1.30 36.12 38.94
CA ALA A 29 1.81 34.75 38.97
C ALA A 29 1.02 33.81 38.05
N VAL A 30 -0.31 33.93 38.03
CA VAL A 30 -1.18 33.17 37.13
C VAL A 30 -0.94 33.57 35.66
N LEU A 31 -0.73 34.85 35.37
CA LEU A 31 -0.40 35.32 34.02
C LEU A 31 0.97 34.82 33.57
N MET A 32 1.98 34.83 34.44
CA MET A 32 3.31 34.28 34.14
C MET A 32 3.25 32.76 33.93
N LEU A 33 2.44 32.04 34.71
CA LEU A 33 2.21 30.61 34.52
C LEU A 33 1.46 30.32 33.21
N TYR A 34 0.43 31.11 32.89
CA TYR A 34 -0.31 31.01 31.65
C TYR A 34 0.55 31.33 30.42
N LEU A 35 1.37 32.39 30.50
CA LEU A 35 2.33 32.73 29.44
C LEU A 35 3.45 31.70 29.32
N GLY A 36 3.90 31.09 30.43
CA GLY A 36 4.85 29.98 30.42
C GLY A 36 4.28 28.72 29.76
N ILE A 37 3.06 28.32 30.10
CA ILE A 37 2.37 27.18 29.48
C ILE A 37 2.12 27.46 27.99
N LYS A 38 1.72 28.70 27.65
CA LYS A 38 1.54 29.11 26.24
C LYS A 38 2.87 29.09 25.48
N HIS A 39 3.98 29.46 26.11
CA HIS A 39 5.30 29.44 25.49
C HIS A 39 5.83 28.01 25.29
N LEU A 40 5.58 27.09 26.24
CA LEU A 40 5.84 25.66 26.04
C LEU A 40 4.97 25.05 24.93
N SER A 41 3.76 25.59 24.73
CA SER A 41 2.85 25.15 23.64
C SER A 41 3.18 25.79 22.29
N SER A 42 3.99 26.85 22.25
CA SER A 42 4.28 27.64 21.03
C SER A 42 5.71 27.48 20.52
N SER A 43 6.49 26.54 21.06
CA SER A 43 7.83 26.19 20.55
C SER A 43 7.82 25.07 19.51
N ARG A 44 6.65 24.72 18.95
CA ARG A 44 6.62 24.03 17.65
C ARG A 44 6.89 25.09 16.58
N GLU A 45 8.18 25.31 16.32
CA GLU A 45 8.62 25.97 15.09
C GLU A 45 8.01 25.18 13.93
N ASP A 46 7.05 25.78 13.23
CA ASP A 46 6.67 25.33 11.88
C ASP A 46 7.93 25.45 11.02
N ASN A 47 8.70 24.37 10.95
CA ASN A 47 9.81 24.24 10.04
C ASN A 47 9.22 24.19 8.61
N PRO A 48 9.64 25.07 7.69
CA PRO A 48 9.10 25.12 6.33
C PRO A 48 9.72 24.01 5.44
N GLY A 49 9.80 22.78 5.96
CA GLY A 49 10.18 21.60 5.20
C GLY A 49 9.05 21.16 4.27
N MET A 50 9.38 20.38 3.24
CA MET A 50 8.36 19.78 2.39
C MET A 50 7.75 18.60 3.16
N PRO A 51 6.45 18.63 3.51
CA PRO A 51 5.82 17.57 4.30
C PRO A 51 5.77 16.28 3.49
N VAL A 52 6.00 15.16 4.16
CA VAL A 52 6.01 13.81 3.60
C VAL A 52 4.89 13.02 4.30
N GLU A 53 4.20 12.13 3.58
CA GLU A 53 3.10 11.37 4.17
C GLU A 53 3.64 10.17 4.96
N VAL A 54 3.25 10.05 6.22
CA VAL A 54 3.63 8.94 7.10
C VAL A 54 2.42 8.09 7.41
N VAL A 55 2.44 6.82 7.00
CA VAL A 55 1.36 5.86 7.27
C VAL A 55 1.88 4.78 8.23
N ARG A 56 1.26 4.68 9.42
CA ARG A 56 1.45 3.53 10.31
C ARG A 56 0.81 2.31 9.65
N VAL A 57 1.62 1.32 9.31
CA VAL A 57 1.11 0.04 8.77
C VAL A 57 0.43 -0.73 9.91
N THR A 58 -0.85 -0.45 10.10
CA THR A 58 -1.80 -1.43 10.66
C THR A 58 -2.17 -2.35 9.50
N PRO A 59 -2.39 -3.67 9.68
CA PRO A 59 -2.80 -4.55 8.59
C PRO A 59 -4.07 -4.01 7.94
N THR A 60 -3.87 -3.24 6.88
CA THR A 60 -4.90 -2.78 5.98
C THR A 60 -5.21 -4.01 5.13
N ALA A 61 -6.35 -4.62 5.40
CA ALA A 61 -6.96 -5.51 4.42
C ALA A 61 -6.94 -4.78 3.09
N PHE A 62 -6.28 -5.39 2.09
CA PHE A 62 -6.15 -4.89 0.73
C PHE A 62 -7.40 -4.11 0.33
N ILE A 63 -7.25 -2.79 0.20
CA ILE A 63 -8.32 -1.97 -0.35
C ILE A 63 -8.21 -2.17 -1.85
N SER A 64 -8.99 -3.12 -2.38
CA SER A 64 -9.35 -3.12 -3.80
C SER A 64 -9.76 -1.70 -4.18
N PRO A 65 -9.44 -1.21 -5.39
CA PRO A 65 -9.76 0.16 -5.79
C PRO A 65 -11.22 0.46 -5.49
N THR A 66 -11.45 1.37 -4.53
CA THR A 66 -12.81 1.72 -4.14
C THR A 66 -13.49 2.32 -5.36
N PRO A 67 -14.63 1.76 -5.83
CA PRO A 67 -15.34 2.33 -6.95
C PRO A 67 -15.68 3.79 -6.67
N PRO A 68 -15.64 4.67 -7.68
CA PRO A 68 -16.14 6.02 -7.51
C PRO A 68 -17.59 5.95 -6.97
N PRO A 69 -17.95 6.86 -6.04
CA PRO A 69 -19.28 6.84 -5.43
C PRO A 69 -20.36 6.90 -6.52
N GLY A 70 -21.17 5.85 -6.62
CA GLY A 70 -22.24 5.72 -7.62
C GLY A 70 -22.15 4.53 -8.58
N CYS A 71 -21.02 3.81 -8.65
CA CYS A 71 -20.88 2.59 -9.47
C CYS A 71 -21.01 1.27 -8.71
N GLU A 72 -21.25 1.33 -7.40
CA GLU A 72 -21.56 0.16 -6.58
C GLU A 72 -22.85 -0.50 -7.08
N THR A 73 -22.71 -1.61 -7.80
CA THR A 73 -23.86 -2.39 -8.23
C THR A 73 -24.16 -3.41 -7.15
N ILE A 74 -25.12 -3.09 -6.28
CA ILE A 74 -25.65 -4.04 -5.29
C ILE A 74 -26.87 -4.70 -5.91
N ILE A 75 -26.78 -6.00 -6.18
CA ILE A 75 -27.98 -6.79 -6.52
C ILE A 75 -28.70 -7.08 -5.21
N ASP A 76 -29.85 -6.43 -5.00
CA ASP A 76 -30.72 -6.63 -3.84
C ASP A 76 -31.85 -7.59 -4.21
N SER A 77 -31.80 -8.81 -3.65
CA SER A 77 -32.89 -9.79 -3.73
C SER A 77 -33.65 -9.91 -2.39
N GLY A 78 -33.88 -8.78 -1.72
CA GLY A 78 -34.67 -8.63 -0.50
C GLY A 78 -33.99 -9.13 0.78
N ASN A 79 -33.27 -10.24 0.72
CA ASN A 79 -32.58 -10.86 1.87
C ASN A 79 -31.05 -11.01 1.66
N VAL A 80 -30.54 -10.67 0.48
CA VAL A 80 -29.11 -10.79 0.12
C VAL A 80 -28.74 -9.57 -0.71
N GLN A 81 -27.70 -8.87 -0.26
CA GLN A 81 -27.00 -7.84 -1.03
C GLN A 81 -25.71 -8.47 -1.56
N VAL A 82 -25.56 -8.55 -2.87
CA VAL A 82 -24.32 -9.02 -3.51
C VAL A 82 -23.67 -7.84 -4.23
N THR A 83 -22.44 -7.53 -3.83
CA THR A 83 -21.58 -6.59 -4.55
C THR A 83 -21.11 -7.26 -5.83
N VAL A 84 -21.42 -6.68 -6.98
CA VAL A 84 -21.01 -7.22 -8.28
C VAL A 84 -19.57 -6.81 -8.58
N PRO A 85 -18.70 -7.74 -8.99
CA PRO A 85 -17.33 -7.44 -9.38
C PRO A 85 -17.31 -6.56 -10.66
N LEU A 86 -16.38 -5.60 -10.68
CA LEU A 86 -16.32 -4.54 -11.69
C LEU A 86 -15.35 -4.95 -12.82
N PRO A 87 -15.60 -4.57 -14.07
CA PRO A 87 -14.61 -4.73 -15.14
C PRO A 87 -13.34 -3.92 -14.87
N THR A 88 -12.18 -4.56 -15.02
CA THR A 88 -10.85 -3.96 -14.79
C THR A 88 -10.01 -3.92 -16.07
N SER A 89 -10.10 -4.94 -16.92
CA SER A 89 -9.48 -4.93 -18.25
C SER A 89 -10.34 -5.58 -19.32
N LEU A 90 -10.16 -5.10 -20.56
CA LEU A 90 -10.78 -5.62 -21.77
C LEU A 90 -9.66 -6.05 -22.72
N THR A 91 -9.70 -7.28 -23.19
CA THR A 91 -8.76 -7.79 -24.21
C THR A 91 -9.53 -8.11 -25.49
N VAL A 92 -9.19 -7.43 -26.58
CA VAL A 92 -9.77 -7.63 -27.91
C VAL A 92 -8.63 -8.03 -28.84
N SER A 93 -8.71 -9.23 -29.44
CA SER A 93 -7.58 -9.81 -30.18
C SER A 93 -6.33 -9.94 -29.28
N ASP A 94 -5.24 -9.23 -29.58
CA ASP A 94 -3.99 -9.23 -28.80
C ASP A 94 -3.79 -7.93 -28.00
N GLU A 95 -4.75 -7.00 -28.05
CA GLU A 95 -4.68 -5.71 -27.38
C GLU A 95 -5.47 -5.73 -26.09
N SER A 96 -4.83 -5.30 -25.00
CA SER A 96 -5.42 -5.23 -23.66
C SER A 96 -5.50 -3.78 -23.18
N PHE A 97 -6.66 -3.41 -22.67
CA PHE A 97 -6.98 -2.06 -22.24
C PHE A 97 -7.49 -2.05 -20.80
N ALA A 98 -7.02 -1.10 -20.00
CA ALA A 98 -7.60 -0.82 -18.68
C ALA A 98 -9.01 -0.24 -18.86
N VAL A 99 -9.97 -0.74 -18.08
CA VAL A 99 -11.38 -0.32 -18.15
C VAL A 99 -11.68 0.68 -17.03
N ALA A 100 -12.26 1.83 -17.40
CA ALA A 100 -12.69 2.85 -16.45
C ALA A 100 -14.22 2.80 -16.26
N PRO A 101 -14.75 2.83 -15.03
CA PRO A 101 -16.20 2.89 -14.81
C PRO A 101 -16.76 4.30 -15.12
N ILE A 102 -17.95 4.37 -15.70
CA ILE A 102 -18.68 5.63 -15.95
C ILE A 102 -20.17 5.53 -15.60
N MET A 103 -20.70 6.59 -15.00
CA MET A 103 -22.14 6.80 -14.83
C MET A 103 -22.64 7.69 -15.97
N PRO A 104 -23.52 7.20 -16.87
CA PRO A 104 -24.09 8.03 -17.92
C PRO A 104 -24.95 9.14 -17.31
N ASP A 105 -25.04 10.27 -18.01
CA ASP A 105 -25.91 11.36 -17.61
C ASP A 105 -27.38 11.09 -18.02
N GLN A 106 -28.30 12.02 -17.70
CA GLN A 106 -29.71 11.86 -18.06
C GLN A 106 -30.02 12.14 -19.54
N MET A 107 -29.07 12.66 -20.33
CA MET A 107 -29.24 12.95 -21.76
C MET A 107 -28.77 11.80 -22.66
N GLY A 108 -28.05 10.82 -22.13
CA GLY A 108 -27.59 9.64 -22.85
C GLY A 108 -26.19 9.25 -22.42
N TRP A 109 -25.61 8.31 -23.14
CA TRP A 109 -24.20 8.00 -23.03
C TRP A 109 -23.45 8.62 -24.23
N THR A 110 -22.29 9.20 -23.97
CA THR A 110 -21.30 9.61 -24.99
C THR A 110 -19.91 9.35 -24.46
N TYR A 111 -18.93 9.14 -25.35
CA TYR A 111 -17.58 8.89 -24.90
C TYR A 111 -16.98 10.16 -24.26
N PRO A 112 -16.37 10.07 -23.06
CA PRO A 112 -15.83 11.25 -22.39
C PRO A 112 -14.71 11.92 -23.19
N ALA A 113 -14.85 13.22 -23.47
CA ALA A 113 -13.87 14.02 -24.21
C ALA A 113 -12.49 14.18 -23.51
N ALA A 114 -12.29 13.56 -22.34
CA ALA A 114 -11.08 13.61 -21.52
C ALA A 114 -10.54 12.19 -21.19
N GLY A 115 -10.69 11.24 -22.12
CA GLY A 115 -10.24 9.85 -21.96
C GLY A 115 -8.74 9.65 -22.25
N SER A 116 -8.13 8.69 -21.56
CA SER A 116 -6.73 8.28 -21.65
C SER A 116 -6.44 7.26 -22.78
N GLY A 117 -7.34 7.05 -23.74
CA GLY A 117 -7.30 5.87 -24.63
C GLY A 117 -8.07 4.65 -24.10
N SER A 118 -8.74 4.77 -22.95
CA SER A 118 -9.22 3.62 -22.17
C SER A 118 -10.71 3.34 -22.38
N PRO A 119 -11.13 2.08 -22.59
CA PRO A 119 -12.55 1.71 -22.63
C PRO A 119 -13.28 2.11 -21.35
N THR A 120 -14.54 2.55 -21.50
CA THR A 120 -15.38 2.99 -20.38
C THR A 120 -16.55 2.04 -20.18
N TRP A 121 -16.66 1.43 -19.00
CA TRP A 121 -17.78 0.55 -18.68
C TRP A 121 -18.94 1.34 -18.08
N ILE A 122 -20.14 1.13 -18.62
CA ILE A 122 -21.35 1.79 -18.16
C ILE A 122 -21.83 1.09 -16.88
N CYS A 123 -21.78 1.82 -15.77
CA CYS A 123 -22.06 1.26 -14.45
C CYS A 123 -23.48 0.68 -14.38
N GLY A 124 -23.59 -0.51 -13.77
CA GLY A 124 -24.82 -1.27 -13.65
C GLY A 124 -25.11 -2.24 -14.80
N THR A 125 -24.28 -2.26 -15.85
CA THR A 125 -24.43 -3.20 -16.97
C THR A 125 -23.64 -4.50 -16.70
N VAL A 126 -24.30 -5.50 -16.09
CA VAL A 126 -23.64 -6.69 -15.51
C VAL A 126 -24.09 -8.02 -16.12
N VAL A 127 -25.18 -8.03 -16.90
CA VAL A 127 -25.61 -9.20 -17.68
C VAL A 127 -25.16 -9.03 -19.13
N ASN A 128 -25.40 -7.85 -19.68
CA ASN A 128 -24.79 -7.39 -20.91
C ASN A 128 -23.76 -6.33 -20.51
N TYR A 129 -22.47 -6.65 -20.48
CA TYR A 129 -21.44 -5.67 -20.16
C TYR A 129 -21.34 -4.67 -21.31
N VAL A 130 -21.65 -3.40 -21.06
CA VAL A 130 -21.63 -2.36 -22.10
C VAL A 130 -20.42 -1.46 -21.88
N LEU A 131 -19.49 -1.49 -22.84
CA LEU A 131 -18.28 -0.69 -22.82
C LEU A 131 -18.25 0.25 -24.03
N GLY A 132 -17.87 1.50 -23.79
CA GLY A 132 -17.56 2.46 -24.84
C GLY A 132 -16.07 2.54 -25.13
N LEU A 133 -15.72 2.53 -26.41
CA LEU A 133 -14.36 2.74 -26.89
C LEU A 133 -14.19 4.19 -27.34
N GLU A 134 -12.97 4.72 -27.20
CA GLU A 134 -12.65 6.05 -27.71
C GLU A 134 -12.80 6.07 -29.23
N PRO A 135 -13.45 7.08 -29.84
CA PRO A 135 -13.64 7.18 -31.28
C PRO A 135 -12.34 7.55 -32.00
N THR A 136 -11.40 6.60 -32.03
CA THR A 136 -10.13 6.70 -32.75
C THR A 136 -10.14 5.79 -33.97
N THR A 137 -9.33 6.14 -34.98
CA THR A 137 -9.13 5.30 -36.17
C THR A 137 -8.56 3.91 -35.83
N GLU A 138 -7.87 3.80 -34.70
CA GLU A 138 -7.31 2.54 -34.20
C GLU A 138 -8.41 1.63 -33.66
N ASN A 139 -9.30 2.14 -32.82
CA ASN A 139 -10.44 1.38 -32.30
C ASN A 139 -11.46 1.04 -33.40
N GLU A 140 -11.62 1.90 -34.39
CA GLU A 140 -12.42 1.59 -35.59
C GLU A 140 -11.83 0.41 -36.36
N ALA A 141 -10.50 0.41 -36.57
CA ALA A 141 -9.80 -0.69 -37.22
C ALA A 141 -9.85 -1.98 -36.39
N LEU A 142 -9.72 -1.89 -35.06
CA LEU A 142 -9.84 -3.01 -34.13
C LEU A 142 -11.20 -3.71 -34.30
N LEU A 143 -12.30 -2.95 -34.21
CA LEU A 143 -13.65 -3.49 -34.43
C LEU A 143 -13.85 -3.99 -35.87
N ALA A 144 -13.16 -3.39 -36.85
CA ALA A 144 -13.23 -3.81 -38.25
C ALA A 144 -12.55 -5.13 -38.56
N ASN A 145 -11.54 -5.49 -37.77
CA ASN A 145 -10.80 -6.72 -37.96
C ASN A 145 -11.46 -7.93 -37.28
N LEU A 146 -12.39 -7.70 -36.35
CA LEU A 146 -13.14 -8.76 -35.67
C LEU A 146 -14.00 -9.58 -36.65
N ARG A 147 -13.88 -10.90 -36.52
CA ARG A 147 -14.62 -11.90 -37.28
C ARG A 147 -15.52 -12.72 -36.36
N PRO A 148 -16.70 -13.16 -36.83
CA PRO A 148 -17.57 -14.01 -36.04
C PRO A 148 -16.82 -15.24 -35.50
N GLY A 149 -16.84 -15.41 -34.18
CA GLY A 149 -16.12 -16.45 -33.45
C GLY A 149 -14.82 -16.00 -32.79
N ASP A 150 -14.32 -14.80 -33.07
CA ASP A 150 -13.15 -14.24 -32.38
C ASP A 150 -13.42 -14.08 -30.88
N GLU A 151 -12.42 -14.39 -30.06
CA GLU A 151 -12.54 -14.34 -28.61
C GLU A 151 -12.27 -12.92 -28.09
N ILE A 152 -13.06 -12.50 -27.11
CA ILE A 152 -12.91 -11.26 -26.38
C ILE A 152 -12.94 -11.59 -24.89
N LYS A 153 -11.99 -11.05 -24.12
CA LYS A 153 -11.88 -11.31 -22.68
C LYS A 153 -12.21 -10.06 -21.88
N LEU A 154 -12.93 -10.24 -20.78
CA LEU A 154 -13.19 -9.20 -19.80
C LEU A 154 -12.76 -9.68 -18.43
N ASP A 155 -11.76 -9.04 -17.86
CA ASP A 155 -11.30 -9.32 -16.50
C ASP A 155 -12.10 -8.48 -15.50
N LEU A 156 -12.43 -9.10 -14.38
CA LEU A 156 -13.20 -8.50 -13.31
C LEU A 156 -12.34 -8.30 -12.05
N SER A 157 -12.75 -7.37 -11.19
CA SER A 157 -12.05 -6.97 -9.95
C SER A 157 -11.95 -8.06 -8.88
N ASN A 158 -12.56 -9.22 -9.10
CA ASN A 158 -12.44 -10.41 -8.25
C ASN A 158 -11.56 -11.50 -8.89
N GLY A 159 -10.83 -11.17 -9.96
CA GLY A 159 -9.99 -12.09 -10.72
C GLY A 159 -10.74 -13.02 -11.68
N THR A 160 -12.06 -12.91 -11.80
CA THR A 160 -12.83 -13.68 -12.78
C THR A 160 -12.59 -13.16 -14.19
N VAL A 161 -12.35 -14.07 -15.14
CA VAL A 161 -12.20 -13.74 -16.55
C VAL A 161 -13.41 -14.25 -17.32
N LEU A 162 -14.20 -13.33 -17.88
CA LEU A 162 -15.32 -13.66 -18.74
C LEU A 162 -14.85 -13.78 -20.20
N LEU A 163 -15.18 -14.89 -20.86
CA LEU A 163 -14.88 -15.13 -22.27
C LEU A 163 -16.12 -14.94 -23.12
N PHE A 164 -16.01 -14.10 -24.14
CA PHE A 164 -17.04 -13.82 -25.11
C PHE A 164 -16.58 -14.20 -26.52
N ARG A 165 -17.52 -14.55 -27.39
CA ARG A 165 -17.27 -14.75 -28.82
C ARG A 165 -17.97 -13.67 -29.61
N PHE A 166 -17.22 -12.91 -30.37
CA PHE A 166 -17.75 -11.91 -31.27
C PHE A 166 -18.75 -12.56 -32.23
N VAL A 167 -19.93 -11.94 -32.37
CA VAL A 167 -21.03 -12.45 -33.19
C VAL A 167 -21.17 -11.58 -34.41
N GLU A 168 -21.42 -10.30 -34.17
CA GLU A 168 -21.71 -9.35 -35.23
C GLU A 168 -21.36 -7.93 -34.82
N ARG A 169 -21.19 -7.11 -35.84
CA ARG A 169 -21.07 -5.67 -35.74
C ARG A 169 -22.11 -5.03 -36.63
N ARG A 170 -22.81 -4.04 -36.10
CA ARG A 170 -23.88 -3.31 -36.77
C ARG A 170 -23.80 -1.84 -36.47
N GLU A 171 -24.44 -1.04 -37.31
CA GLU A 171 -24.72 0.35 -36.99
C GLU A 171 -26.02 0.43 -36.16
N ALA A 172 -26.06 1.35 -35.21
CA ALA A 172 -27.22 1.64 -34.38
C ALA A 172 -27.38 3.16 -34.26
N ALA A 173 -28.61 3.63 -34.03
CA ALA A 173 -28.80 5.01 -33.60
C ALA A 173 -28.15 5.22 -32.22
N ALA A 174 -27.55 6.38 -31.99
CA ALA A 174 -27.03 6.71 -30.68
C ALA A 174 -28.14 6.57 -29.62
N ASN A 175 -27.78 5.96 -28.48
CA ASN A 175 -28.68 5.71 -27.36
C ASN A 175 -29.86 4.75 -27.66
N ASP A 176 -29.75 3.89 -28.69
CA ASP A 176 -30.72 2.81 -28.92
C ASP A 176 -30.87 1.94 -27.65
N PRO A 177 -32.07 1.87 -27.03
CA PRO A 177 -32.30 1.10 -25.81
C PRO A 177 -31.95 -0.40 -25.94
N GLY A 178 -31.99 -0.95 -27.16
CA GLY A 178 -31.62 -2.34 -27.42
C GLY A 178 -30.15 -2.64 -27.14
N VAL A 179 -29.27 -1.64 -27.21
CA VAL A 179 -27.83 -1.77 -26.94
C VAL A 179 -27.57 -2.03 -25.45
N PHE A 180 -28.38 -1.46 -24.57
CA PHE A 180 -28.24 -1.55 -23.12
C PHE A 180 -29.00 -2.72 -22.47
N ALA A 181 -29.76 -3.49 -23.26
CA ALA A 181 -30.64 -4.53 -22.75
C ALA A 181 -29.87 -5.60 -21.94
N GLN A 182 -30.31 -5.85 -20.71
CA GLN A 182 -29.66 -6.75 -19.73
C GLN A 182 -30.31 -8.14 -19.65
N PHE A 183 -30.99 -8.60 -20.70
CA PHE A 183 -31.76 -9.87 -20.66
C PHE A 183 -30.96 -11.11 -21.10
N HIS A 184 -29.79 -10.91 -21.71
CA HIS A 184 -28.97 -12.01 -22.25
C HIS A 184 -27.50 -11.78 -21.90
N PRO A 185 -26.78 -12.81 -21.41
CA PRO A 185 -25.35 -12.75 -21.15
C PRO A 185 -24.56 -12.40 -22.41
N ARG A 186 -23.97 -11.21 -22.46
CA ARG A 186 -23.20 -10.73 -23.63
C ARG A 186 -22.22 -9.61 -23.25
N LEU A 187 -21.36 -9.28 -24.20
CA LEU A 187 -20.52 -8.09 -24.18
C LEU A 187 -20.94 -7.21 -25.37
N THR A 188 -21.11 -5.91 -25.12
CA THR A 188 -21.42 -4.91 -26.13
C THR A 188 -20.36 -3.83 -26.11
N LEU A 189 -19.66 -3.65 -27.23
CA LEU A 189 -18.71 -2.56 -27.43
C LEU A 189 -19.35 -1.48 -28.31
N ILE A 190 -19.31 -0.24 -27.85
CA ILE A 190 -19.84 0.93 -28.54
C ILE A 190 -18.69 1.80 -29.01
N LEU A 191 -18.66 2.13 -30.29
CA LEU A 191 -17.79 3.15 -30.86
C LEU A 191 -18.67 4.25 -31.45
N GLU A 192 -18.49 5.49 -31.00
CA GLU A 192 -19.23 6.63 -31.56
C GLU A 192 -18.74 6.94 -32.97
N MET A 193 -19.69 7.16 -33.87
CA MET A 193 -19.44 7.57 -35.25
C MET A 193 -19.99 8.99 -35.45
N ASP A 194 -19.75 9.54 -36.65
CA ASP A 194 -20.38 10.78 -37.09
C ASP A 194 -21.92 10.62 -37.19
N ASP A 195 -22.64 11.75 -37.24
CA ASP A 195 -24.11 11.81 -37.47
C ASP A 195 -25.00 11.09 -36.44
N ASP A 196 -24.64 11.14 -35.15
CA ASP A 196 -25.38 10.54 -34.03
C ASP A 196 -25.63 9.03 -34.21
N SER A 197 -24.70 8.32 -34.87
CA SER A 197 -24.73 6.87 -35.01
C SER A 197 -23.61 6.20 -34.21
N TRP A 198 -23.85 4.95 -33.82
CA TRP A 198 -22.89 4.12 -33.12
C TRP A 198 -22.57 2.90 -33.96
N GLN A 199 -21.29 2.54 -34.00
CA GLN A 199 -20.89 1.20 -34.37
C GLN A 199 -20.93 0.32 -33.12
N VAL A 200 -21.78 -0.71 -33.16
CA VAL A 200 -22.03 -1.62 -32.05
C VAL A 200 -21.52 -3.00 -32.41
N ALA A 201 -20.52 -3.48 -31.66
CA ALA A 201 -20.02 -4.84 -31.72
C ALA A 201 -20.63 -5.65 -30.57
N THR A 202 -21.16 -6.83 -30.88
CA THR A 202 -21.78 -7.72 -29.89
C THR A 202 -21.06 -9.06 -29.86
N ALA A 203 -20.88 -9.58 -28.65
CA ALA A 203 -20.24 -10.86 -28.41
C ALA A 203 -21.04 -11.66 -27.38
N ASP A 204 -21.31 -12.93 -27.68
CA ASP A 204 -22.06 -13.82 -26.80
C ASP A 204 -21.14 -14.40 -25.73
N TYR A 205 -21.66 -14.52 -24.51
CA TYR A 205 -20.95 -15.19 -23.44
C TYR A 205 -20.73 -16.67 -23.77
N VAL A 206 -19.50 -17.15 -23.56
CA VAL A 206 -19.12 -18.53 -23.84
C VAL A 206 -18.92 -19.30 -22.54
N ALA A 207 -18.05 -18.76 -21.70
CA ALA A 207 -17.63 -19.36 -20.44
C ALA A 207 -16.98 -18.30 -19.58
N GLU A 208 -16.90 -18.55 -18.29
CA GLU A 208 -16.02 -17.84 -17.39
C GLU A 208 -14.90 -18.78 -16.97
N THR A 209 -13.71 -18.22 -16.90
CA THR A 209 -12.61 -18.83 -16.17
C THR A 209 -12.61 -18.12 -14.83
N GLU A 210 -13.16 -18.79 -13.82
CA GLU A 210 -12.84 -18.41 -12.44
C GLU A 210 -11.32 -18.49 -12.31
N PRO A 211 -10.67 -17.56 -11.57
CA PRO A 211 -9.26 -17.73 -11.28
C PRO A 211 -9.10 -19.15 -10.73
N VAL A 212 -8.12 -19.91 -11.23
CA VAL A 212 -7.69 -21.13 -10.54
C VAL A 212 -7.42 -20.66 -9.13
N GLN A 213 -8.30 -21.00 -8.18
CA GLN A 213 -8.26 -20.45 -6.84
C GLN A 213 -6.80 -20.55 -6.39
N PRO A 214 -6.08 -19.42 -6.21
CA PRO A 214 -4.93 -19.48 -5.35
C PRO A 214 -5.45 -20.09 -4.05
N PRO A 215 -4.69 -21.00 -3.41
CA PRO A 215 -5.15 -21.64 -2.19
C PRO A 215 -5.75 -20.57 -1.29
N PRO A 216 -6.94 -20.81 -0.71
CA PRO A 216 -7.68 -19.79 0.03
C PRO A 216 -6.72 -19.08 0.97
N SER A 217 -6.79 -17.74 1.01
CA SER A 217 -6.02 -16.90 1.93
C SER A 217 -5.99 -17.57 3.30
N GLY A 218 -4.84 -18.17 3.65
CA GLY A 218 -4.72 -19.07 4.79
C GLY A 218 -4.08 -20.45 4.54
N THR A 219 -3.65 -20.80 3.32
CA THR A 219 -2.70 -21.92 3.12
C THR A 219 -1.56 -21.49 2.22
N GLU A 220 -0.61 -20.77 2.83
CA GLU A 220 0.71 -20.55 2.27
C GLU A 220 1.34 -21.91 1.91
N ALA A 221 1.94 -22.02 0.73
CA ALA A 221 2.64 -23.23 0.35
C ALA A 221 3.87 -23.45 1.24
N GLN A 222 4.34 -24.69 1.37
CA GLN A 222 5.59 -24.97 2.08
C GLN A 222 6.76 -25.11 1.10
N PRO A 223 8.02 -24.92 1.55
CA PRO A 223 9.19 -25.27 0.77
C PRO A 223 9.08 -26.66 0.15
N GLY A 224 9.47 -26.78 -1.11
CA GLY A 224 9.36 -27.97 -1.95
C GLY A 224 8.02 -28.13 -2.67
N GLN A 225 7.01 -27.30 -2.40
CA GLN A 225 5.73 -27.32 -3.10
C GLN A 225 5.73 -26.33 -4.28
N PRO A 226 5.45 -26.79 -5.51
CA PRO A 226 5.30 -25.89 -6.65
C PRO A 226 3.98 -25.13 -6.56
N VAL A 227 4.05 -23.81 -6.78
CA VAL A 227 2.90 -22.91 -6.83
C VAL A 227 2.84 -22.25 -8.20
N ARG A 228 1.70 -22.38 -8.88
CA ARG A 228 1.49 -21.74 -10.18
C ARG A 228 0.84 -20.36 -10.01
N VAL A 229 1.43 -19.35 -10.66
CA VAL A 229 0.98 -17.96 -10.66
C VAL A 229 1.06 -17.43 -12.09
N GLY A 230 -0.10 -17.34 -12.76
CA GLY A 230 -0.15 -17.06 -14.20
C GLY A 230 0.64 -18.09 -15.01
N ASP A 231 1.60 -17.59 -15.79
CA ASP A 231 2.50 -18.38 -16.64
C ASP A 231 3.78 -18.84 -15.93
N ALA A 232 3.98 -18.48 -14.66
CA ALA A 232 5.10 -18.91 -13.84
C ALA A 232 4.68 -20.04 -12.89
N GLN A 233 5.52 -21.05 -12.72
CA GLN A 233 5.42 -22.02 -11.64
C GLN A 233 6.66 -21.88 -10.76
N VAL A 234 6.48 -21.41 -9.53
CA VAL A 234 7.56 -21.14 -8.58
C VAL A 234 7.64 -22.25 -7.54
N THR A 235 8.85 -22.68 -7.20
CA THR A 235 9.11 -23.63 -6.11
C THR A 235 10.20 -23.09 -5.21
N VAL A 236 9.89 -22.83 -3.94
CA VAL A 236 10.92 -22.47 -2.95
C VAL A 236 11.61 -23.75 -2.48
N ALA A 237 12.93 -23.82 -2.62
CA ALA A 237 13.70 -24.95 -2.13
C ALA A 237 13.90 -24.85 -0.61
N ARG A 238 14.39 -23.69 -0.13
CA ARG A 238 14.65 -23.41 1.30
C ARG A 238 14.85 -21.92 1.55
N GLY A 239 14.60 -21.49 2.79
CA GLY A 239 15.09 -20.22 3.30
C GLY A 239 16.18 -20.45 4.35
N HIS A 240 17.15 -19.55 4.44
CA HIS A 240 18.26 -19.65 5.39
C HIS A 240 18.94 -18.32 5.66
N ILE A 241 19.74 -18.28 6.70
CA ILE A 241 20.52 -17.11 7.09
C ILE A 241 21.96 -17.22 6.61
N GLU A 242 22.53 -16.08 6.25
CA GLU A 242 23.96 -15.91 6.00
C GLU A 242 24.46 -14.62 6.68
N SER A 243 25.72 -14.63 7.10
CA SER A 243 26.34 -13.43 7.67
C SER A 243 26.32 -12.31 6.64
N ALA A 244 25.89 -11.13 7.07
CA ALA A 244 25.97 -9.94 6.24
C ALA A 244 27.41 -9.68 5.77
N GLY A 245 27.58 -9.28 4.51
CA GLY A 245 28.88 -8.99 3.90
C GLY A 245 29.60 -7.79 4.50
N GLU A 246 30.88 -7.59 4.14
CA GLU A 246 31.66 -6.42 4.57
C GLU A 246 30.96 -5.10 4.19
N GLY A 247 30.75 -4.21 5.15
CA GLY A 247 30.11 -2.89 4.94
C GLY A 247 28.63 -2.82 5.33
N GLN A 248 28.03 -3.92 5.78
CA GLN A 248 26.66 -3.93 6.29
C GLN A 248 26.59 -3.41 7.74
N PRO A 249 25.51 -2.72 8.16
CA PRO A 249 25.31 -2.32 9.55
C PRO A 249 25.39 -3.49 10.52
N ALA A 250 26.01 -3.26 11.67
CA ALA A 250 25.99 -4.21 12.78
C ALA A 250 24.53 -4.50 13.19
N GLY A 251 24.24 -5.73 13.62
CA GLY A 251 22.88 -6.14 13.98
C GLY A 251 22.00 -6.56 12.79
N THR A 252 22.58 -6.75 11.60
CA THR A 252 21.85 -7.27 10.44
C THR A 252 22.50 -8.52 9.86
N MET A 253 21.70 -9.33 9.19
CA MET A 253 22.10 -10.54 8.48
C MET A 253 21.39 -10.61 7.13
N TYR A 254 21.84 -11.51 6.26
CA TYR A 254 21.10 -11.84 5.05
C TYR A 254 20.15 -13.01 5.33
N TYR A 255 18.89 -12.86 4.94
CA TYR A 255 17.98 -13.99 4.79
C TYR A 255 17.84 -14.29 3.29
N LEU A 256 18.14 -15.52 2.91
CA LEU A 256 18.24 -15.98 1.53
C LEU A 256 17.18 -17.04 1.26
N VAL A 257 16.36 -16.80 0.24
CA VAL A 257 15.37 -17.75 -0.27
C VAL A 257 15.89 -18.32 -1.58
N GLU A 258 16.18 -19.62 -1.60
CA GLU A 258 16.56 -20.36 -2.80
C GLU A 258 15.30 -20.89 -3.47
N PHE A 259 15.12 -20.59 -4.75
CA PHE A 259 13.90 -20.94 -5.48
C PHE A 259 14.19 -21.28 -6.95
N SER A 260 13.22 -21.93 -7.59
CA SER A 260 13.18 -22.14 -9.03
C SER A 260 11.89 -21.59 -9.62
N VAL A 261 11.98 -21.13 -10.87
CA VAL A 261 10.84 -20.68 -11.67
C VAL A 261 10.84 -21.44 -12.98
N GLU A 262 9.73 -22.12 -13.26
CA GLU A 262 9.43 -22.71 -14.55
C GLU A 262 8.46 -21.82 -15.32
N ASN A 263 8.77 -21.51 -16.57
CA ASN A 263 7.83 -20.87 -17.47
C ASN A 263 6.89 -21.93 -18.07
N VAL A 264 5.67 -22.00 -17.58
CA VAL A 264 4.63 -22.92 -18.07
C VAL A 264 3.71 -22.27 -19.12
N GLY A 265 3.94 -21.00 -19.45
CA GLY A 265 3.25 -20.26 -20.51
C GLY A 265 3.87 -20.45 -21.88
N THR A 266 3.30 -19.79 -22.88
CA THR A 266 3.77 -19.84 -24.29
C THR A 266 4.68 -18.66 -24.67
N ALA A 267 4.66 -17.57 -23.91
CA ALA A 267 5.52 -16.41 -24.10
C ALA A 267 6.73 -16.46 -23.14
N PRO A 268 7.89 -15.86 -23.49
CA PRO A 268 9.01 -15.72 -22.55
C PRO A 268 8.62 -14.89 -21.31
N LEU A 269 9.07 -15.32 -20.12
CA LEU A 269 8.93 -14.53 -18.89
C LEU A 269 10.15 -13.64 -18.71
N ASN A 270 9.95 -12.37 -18.35
CA ASN A 270 11.04 -11.46 -18.01
C ASN A 270 11.29 -11.49 -16.49
N ALA A 271 12.38 -12.14 -16.07
CA ALA A 271 12.73 -12.27 -14.66
C ALA A 271 13.03 -10.92 -13.98
N ASN A 272 13.43 -9.90 -14.74
CA ASN A 272 13.65 -8.56 -14.20
C ASN A 272 12.34 -7.89 -13.72
N GLY A 273 11.18 -8.40 -14.14
CA GLY A 273 9.87 -7.92 -13.70
C GLY A 273 9.33 -8.64 -12.46
N PHE A 274 10.06 -9.62 -11.91
CA PHE A 274 9.58 -10.34 -10.73
C PHE A 274 9.64 -9.44 -9.50
N ALA A 275 8.51 -9.32 -8.81
CA ALA A 275 8.46 -8.70 -7.49
C ALA A 275 8.49 -9.80 -6.43
N MET A 276 9.40 -9.68 -5.47
CA MET A 276 9.62 -10.66 -4.43
C MET A 276 9.78 -9.97 -3.08
N GLN A 277 9.03 -10.39 -2.07
CA GLN A 277 9.00 -9.77 -0.75
C GLN A 277 9.04 -10.83 0.34
N LEU A 278 9.73 -10.52 1.43
CA LEU A 278 9.74 -11.35 2.64
C LEU A 278 8.96 -10.63 3.74
N GLN A 279 8.18 -11.36 4.52
CA GLN A 279 7.49 -10.87 5.71
C GLN A 279 7.84 -11.75 6.91
N ASP A 280 8.06 -11.13 8.07
CA ASP A 280 8.33 -11.85 9.32
C ASP A 280 7.07 -12.21 10.12
N GLY A 281 7.26 -12.88 11.27
CA GLY A 281 6.18 -13.34 12.13
C GLY A 281 5.34 -12.23 12.79
N VAL A 282 5.82 -10.98 12.80
CA VAL A 282 5.09 -9.81 13.34
C VAL A 282 4.57 -8.88 12.25
N GLY A 283 4.83 -9.21 10.97
CA GLY A 283 4.30 -8.50 9.81
C GLY A 283 5.24 -7.47 9.19
N ASN A 284 6.50 -7.37 9.63
CA ASN A 284 7.47 -6.50 8.98
C ASN A 284 7.81 -7.05 7.60
N GLN A 285 7.90 -6.16 6.61
CA GLN A 285 8.20 -6.52 5.23
C GLN A 285 9.59 -6.07 4.82
N TYR A 286 10.29 -6.93 4.09
CA TYR A 286 11.65 -6.70 3.61
C TYR A 286 11.65 -6.76 2.08
N ALA A 287 12.20 -5.72 1.47
CA ALA A 287 12.37 -5.63 0.04
C ALA A 287 13.56 -6.48 -0.43
N LEU A 288 13.49 -6.96 -1.66
CA LEU A 288 14.58 -7.68 -2.32
C LEU A 288 15.84 -6.81 -2.37
N SER A 289 16.96 -7.35 -1.91
CA SER A 289 18.28 -6.72 -1.98
C SER A 289 19.12 -7.42 -3.04
N PRO A 290 19.55 -6.73 -4.12
CA PRO A 290 20.44 -7.32 -5.12
C PRO A 290 21.75 -7.83 -4.52
N ALA A 291 22.35 -7.06 -3.60
CA ALA A 291 23.60 -7.44 -2.95
C ALA A 291 23.46 -8.68 -2.05
N ALA A 292 22.31 -8.87 -1.41
CA ALA A 292 22.04 -10.09 -0.65
C ALA A 292 21.69 -11.27 -1.57
N SER A 293 20.96 -11.01 -2.66
CA SER A 293 20.61 -12.04 -3.65
C SER A 293 21.85 -12.62 -4.33
N ASP A 294 22.84 -11.79 -4.62
CA ASP A 294 24.14 -12.20 -5.19
C ASP A 294 25.00 -13.02 -4.21
N ALA A 295 24.69 -13.00 -2.91
CA ALA A 295 25.40 -13.80 -1.91
C ALA A 295 24.93 -15.26 -1.86
N GLY A 296 23.71 -15.55 -2.32
CA GLY A 296 23.18 -16.91 -2.28
C GLY A 296 23.67 -17.83 -3.39
N GLU A 297 23.17 -19.07 -3.37
CA GLU A 297 23.75 -20.17 -4.15
C GLU A 297 23.63 -19.99 -5.66
N HIS A 298 22.55 -19.34 -6.10
CA HIS A 298 22.21 -19.18 -7.52
C HIS A 298 22.36 -17.72 -8.00
N GLY A 299 22.50 -16.78 -7.06
CA GLY A 299 22.60 -15.36 -7.35
C GLY A 299 21.28 -14.73 -7.80
N SER A 300 21.33 -13.43 -8.12
CA SER A 300 20.15 -12.71 -8.61
C SER A 300 19.63 -13.26 -9.95
N LEU A 301 18.33 -13.52 -10.00
CA LEU A 301 17.68 -13.95 -11.25
C LEU A 301 17.45 -12.76 -12.18
N SER A 302 17.87 -12.87 -13.44
CA SER A 302 17.70 -11.81 -14.45
C SER A 302 17.58 -12.39 -15.86
N GLY A 303 17.06 -11.58 -16.79
CA GLY A 303 16.90 -11.95 -18.19
C GLY A 303 15.58 -12.64 -18.53
N GLU A 304 15.53 -13.29 -19.69
CA GLU A 304 14.33 -13.97 -20.19
C GLU A 304 14.37 -15.48 -19.90
N ILE A 305 13.22 -16.02 -19.50
CA ILE A 305 12.98 -17.44 -19.30
C ILE A 305 12.08 -17.91 -20.44
N ALA A 306 12.64 -18.70 -21.37
CA ALA A 306 11.90 -19.24 -22.50
C ALA A 306 10.75 -20.17 -22.05
N SER A 307 9.73 -20.33 -22.89
CA SER A 307 8.62 -21.25 -22.64
C SER A 307 9.14 -22.68 -22.39
N GLY A 308 8.66 -23.30 -21.31
CA GLY A 308 9.08 -24.63 -20.83
C GLY A 308 10.46 -24.67 -20.16
N ALA A 309 11.16 -23.55 -20.03
CA ALA A 309 12.44 -23.49 -19.34
C ALA A 309 12.24 -23.34 -17.83
N THR A 310 13.16 -23.93 -17.06
CA THR A 310 13.27 -23.75 -15.62
C THR A 310 14.60 -23.10 -15.30
N VAL A 311 14.58 -22.11 -14.42
CA VAL A 311 15.77 -21.40 -13.93
C VAL A 311 15.75 -21.35 -12.41
N GLU A 312 16.92 -21.36 -11.81
CA GLU A 312 17.12 -21.25 -10.36
C GLU A 312 17.64 -19.85 -10.03
N GLY A 313 17.25 -19.33 -8.86
CA GLY A 313 17.64 -18.01 -8.41
C GLY A 313 17.61 -17.91 -6.88
N THR A 314 18.30 -16.89 -6.39
CA THR A 314 18.30 -16.51 -4.98
C THR A 314 17.57 -15.18 -4.83
N ALA A 315 16.62 -15.11 -3.88
CA ALA A 315 16.05 -13.86 -3.40
C ALA A 315 16.61 -13.54 -2.01
N GLY A 316 17.46 -12.52 -1.93
CA GLY A 316 18.12 -12.12 -0.69
C GLY A 316 17.51 -10.88 -0.06
N TYR A 317 17.46 -10.87 1.27
CA TYR A 317 16.88 -9.82 2.10
C TYR A 317 17.86 -9.39 3.18
N VAL A 318 17.97 -8.09 3.43
CA VAL A 318 18.66 -7.57 4.60
C VAL A 318 17.66 -7.51 5.74
N VAL A 319 17.92 -8.26 6.80
CA VAL A 319 17.03 -8.39 7.95
C VAL A 319 17.81 -8.12 9.26
N PRO A 320 17.14 -7.73 10.35
CA PRO A 320 17.74 -7.73 11.67
C PRO A 320 18.23 -9.13 12.06
N ASP A 321 19.28 -9.23 12.85
CA ASP A 321 19.76 -10.50 13.41
C ASP A 321 18.74 -11.15 14.38
N ALA A 322 17.89 -10.33 15.00
CA ALA A 322 16.72 -10.72 15.79
C ALA A 322 15.42 -10.78 14.97
N LEU A 323 15.43 -11.50 13.84
CA LEU A 323 14.25 -11.64 12.98
C LEU A 323 13.10 -12.36 13.71
N ALA A 324 11.87 -11.84 13.57
CA ALA A 324 10.71 -12.44 14.24
C ALA A 324 10.24 -13.73 13.55
N GLY A 325 10.23 -14.83 14.31
CA GLY A 325 9.71 -16.14 13.88
C GLY A 325 8.29 -16.44 14.39
N PRO A 326 7.84 -17.70 14.35
CA PRO A 326 8.55 -18.93 13.96
C PRO A 326 8.45 -19.23 12.45
N THR A 327 7.91 -18.31 11.67
CA THR A 327 7.61 -18.52 10.25
C THR A 327 7.76 -17.20 9.53
N LEU A 328 8.33 -17.26 8.33
CA LEU A 328 8.45 -16.13 7.42
C LEU A 328 7.62 -16.40 6.17
N VAL A 329 7.00 -15.38 5.63
CA VAL A 329 6.18 -15.49 4.42
C VAL A 329 6.94 -14.87 3.26
N TRP A 330 7.21 -15.67 2.24
CA TRP A 330 7.82 -15.18 1.01
C TRP A 330 6.75 -15.05 -0.08
N THR A 331 6.61 -13.85 -0.64
CA THR A 331 5.64 -13.54 -1.68
C THR A 331 6.33 -13.32 -3.01
N PHE A 332 5.84 -13.96 -4.07
CA PHE A 332 6.34 -13.86 -5.43
C PHE A 332 5.23 -13.41 -6.39
N THR A 333 5.52 -12.38 -7.17
CA THR A 333 4.64 -11.85 -8.21
C THR A 333 5.39 -11.83 -9.55
N PRO A 334 4.92 -12.55 -10.59
CA PRO A 334 5.64 -12.67 -11.86
C PRO A 334 5.59 -11.39 -12.72
N GLN A 335 4.69 -10.46 -12.41
CA GLN A 335 4.55 -9.18 -13.09
C GLN A 335 4.24 -8.09 -12.06
N PRO A 336 4.90 -6.92 -12.12
CA PRO A 336 4.62 -5.84 -11.18
C PRO A 336 3.17 -5.37 -11.29
N GLY A 337 2.48 -5.23 -10.15
CA GLY A 337 1.08 -4.79 -10.10
C GLY A 337 0.04 -5.88 -10.39
N SER A 338 0.45 -7.12 -10.63
CA SER A 338 -0.49 -8.24 -10.73
C SER A 338 -1.07 -8.60 -9.36
N GLU A 339 -2.38 -8.83 -9.30
CA GLU A 339 -3.04 -9.37 -8.10
C GLU A 339 -2.70 -10.85 -7.88
N LEU A 340 -2.21 -11.54 -8.92
CA LEU A 340 -1.78 -12.94 -8.84
C LEU A 340 -0.38 -13.03 -8.22
N HIS A 341 -0.30 -13.66 -7.06
CA HIS A 341 0.95 -13.92 -6.34
C HIS A 341 0.97 -15.33 -5.75
N ALA A 342 2.18 -15.84 -5.50
CA ALA A 342 2.42 -17.02 -4.68
C ALA A 342 2.87 -16.56 -3.29
N SER A 343 2.38 -17.21 -2.25
CA SER A 343 2.88 -17.04 -0.88
C SER A 343 3.37 -18.38 -0.34
N VAL A 344 4.60 -18.38 0.18
CA VAL A 344 5.26 -19.56 0.73
C VAL A 344 5.64 -19.32 2.19
N SER A 345 5.16 -20.20 3.06
CA SER A 345 5.44 -20.25 4.49
C SER A 345 6.75 -20.97 4.74
N ILE A 346 7.79 -20.24 5.11
CA ILE A 346 9.12 -20.79 5.38
C ILE A 346 9.30 -20.91 6.90
N PRO A 347 9.43 -22.12 7.45
CA PRO A 347 9.75 -22.30 8.86
C PRO A 347 11.06 -21.59 9.22
N TYR A 348 11.05 -20.84 10.31
CA TYR A 348 12.21 -20.10 10.79
C TYR A 348 12.40 -20.34 12.28
N GLU A 349 13.53 -20.95 12.63
CA GLU A 349 13.95 -21.05 14.02
C GLU A 349 14.66 -19.74 14.39
N ALA A 350 13.91 -18.85 15.03
CA ALA A 350 14.50 -17.65 15.62
C ALA A 350 15.61 -18.08 16.60
N GLY A 351 16.81 -17.53 16.40
CA GLY A 351 17.95 -17.78 17.27
C GLY A 351 17.75 -17.15 18.64
N GLY A 352 16.88 -17.71 19.49
CA GLY A 352 16.81 -17.44 20.94
C GLY A 352 16.66 -15.98 21.39
N GLY A 353 16.32 -15.05 20.52
CA GLY A 353 15.90 -13.70 20.90
C GLY A 353 14.46 -13.77 21.37
N GLU A 354 14.23 -13.45 22.65
CA GLU A 354 12.89 -13.29 23.20
C GLU A 354 12.07 -12.37 22.26
N GLU A 355 10.84 -12.77 21.91
CA GLU A 355 9.88 -11.86 21.27
C GLU A 355 9.90 -10.54 22.05
N PRO A 356 10.05 -9.37 21.40
CA PRO A 356 9.83 -8.11 22.10
C PRO A 356 8.36 -8.08 22.49
N GLY A 357 8.07 -8.61 23.68
CA GLY A 357 6.77 -8.48 24.30
C GLY A 357 6.43 -7.00 24.28
N TYR A 358 5.17 -6.69 23.95
CA TYR A 358 4.57 -5.37 23.81
C TYR A 358 4.83 -4.42 25.00
N GLN A 359 6.08 -4.00 25.20
CA GLN A 359 6.54 -3.11 26.27
C GLN A 359 6.75 -1.69 25.73
N ALA A 360 6.67 -1.49 24.41
CA ALA A 360 6.83 -0.21 23.76
C ALA A 360 5.67 0.07 22.81
N GLU A 361 5.19 1.31 22.79
CA GLU A 361 4.31 1.87 21.76
C GLU A 361 5.07 2.98 21.02
N VAL A 362 5.15 2.89 19.70
CA VAL A 362 5.84 3.86 18.86
C VAL A 362 4.80 4.62 18.03
N ASN A 363 4.93 5.94 18.00
CA ASN A 363 4.10 6.83 17.20
C ASN A 363 4.99 7.81 16.43
N ILE A 364 4.79 7.93 15.12
CA ILE A 364 5.50 8.92 14.30
C ILE A 364 4.57 10.13 14.14
N THR A 365 5.04 11.29 14.57
CA THR A 365 4.25 12.53 14.57
C THR A 365 4.42 13.31 13.27
N ASP A 366 5.59 13.24 12.64
CA ASP A 366 5.88 13.97 11.42
C ASP A 366 7.04 13.34 10.64
N ALA A 367 7.08 13.54 9.33
CA ALA A 367 8.27 13.34 8.53
C ALA A 367 8.32 14.38 7.41
N PHE A 368 9.50 14.97 7.20
CA PHE A 368 9.68 16.02 6.20
C PHE A 368 11.10 16.05 5.67
N LEU A 369 11.25 16.59 4.46
CA LEU A 369 12.58 16.90 3.93
C LEU A 369 13.04 18.26 4.47
N ASN A 370 14.33 18.36 4.81
CA ASN A 370 14.94 19.64 5.15
C ASN A 370 14.87 20.64 3.97
N SER A 371 15.18 21.91 4.21
CA SER A 371 15.14 22.95 3.18
C SER A 371 16.07 22.68 1.97
N GLY A 372 17.08 21.84 2.15
CA GLY A 372 18.01 21.42 1.08
C GLY A 372 17.51 20.24 0.25
N GLY A 373 16.47 19.53 0.72
CA GLY A 373 15.96 18.30 0.10
C GLY A 373 16.90 17.11 0.21
N ASP A 374 17.98 17.19 1.00
CA ASP A 374 19.04 16.18 1.12
C ASP A 374 18.95 15.34 2.41
N LEU A 375 18.20 15.82 3.41
CA LEU A 375 17.95 15.10 4.66
C LEU A 375 16.46 14.84 4.86
N LEU A 376 16.12 13.60 5.18
CA LEU A 376 14.82 13.18 5.70
C LEU A 376 14.85 13.30 7.23
N ILE A 377 13.95 14.10 7.78
CA ILE A 377 13.78 14.30 9.21
C ILE A 377 12.48 13.62 9.62
N ILE A 378 12.55 12.77 10.65
CA ILE A 378 11.42 12.01 11.17
C ILE A 378 11.27 12.33 12.66
N GLU A 379 10.10 12.81 13.06
CA GLU A 379 9.75 13.11 14.44
C GLU A 379 8.77 12.08 14.98
N GLY A 380 8.94 11.66 16.23
CA GLY A 380 8.02 10.71 16.85
C GLY A 380 8.15 10.62 18.37
N GLU A 381 7.45 9.65 18.92
CA GLU A 381 7.38 9.37 20.34
C GLU A 381 7.46 7.85 20.58
N ILE A 382 8.23 7.46 21.59
CA ILE A 382 8.32 6.08 22.09
C ILE A 382 7.79 6.06 23.52
N SER A 383 6.71 5.33 23.76
CA SER A 383 6.12 5.13 25.08
C SER A 383 6.43 3.74 25.62
N ASN A 384 7.02 3.65 26.81
CA ASN A 384 7.21 2.36 27.48
C ASN A 384 5.94 2.00 28.27
N VAL A 385 5.18 1.03 27.76
CA VAL A 385 3.96 0.50 28.39
C VAL A 385 4.23 -0.74 29.25
N GLY A 386 5.47 -1.20 29.31
CA GLY A 386 5.91 -2.32 30.14
C GLY A 386 6.27 -1.93 31.58
N ASP A 387 6.60 -2.94 32.39
CA ASP A 387 6.95 -2.79 33.80
C ASP A 387 8.48 -2.67 34.05
N ALA A 388 9.31 -2.76 33.01
CA ALA A 388 10.77 -2.67 33.08
C ALA A 388 11.32 -1.53 32.19
N PRO A 389 12.50 -0.96 32.50
CA PRO A 389 13.13 0.05 31.64
C PRO A 389 13.38 -0.50 30.22
N LEU A 390 12.93 0.24 29.22
CA LEU A 390 13.12 -0.04 27.80
C LEU A 390 14.39 0.67 27.33
N THR A 391 15.34 -0.09 26.80
CA THR A 391 16.54 0.48 26.14
C THR A 391 16.33 0.45 24.64
N VAL A 392 16.63 1.57 23.97
CA VAL A 392 16.62 1.69 22.52
C VAL A 392 18.03 1.96 22.05
N GLU A 393 18.55 1.07 21.23
CA GLU A 393 19.90 1.12 20.67
C GLU A 393 19.86 1.43 19.18
N LEU A 394 21.02 1.63 18.56
CA LEU A 394 21.11 1.90 17.13
C LEU A 394 20.53 0.76 16.29
N ASN A 395 20.68 -0.48 16.74
CA ASN A 395 20.19 -1.67 16.02
C ASN A 395 18.66 -1.78 16.01
N ASP A 396 17.98 -1.08 16.92
CA ASP A 396 16.52 -1.06 16.99
C ASP A 396 15.89 -0.09 15.97
N ILE A 397 16.72 0.64 15.22
CA ILE A 397 16.30 1.69 14.29
C ILE A 397 16.92 1.46 12.91
N SER A 398 16.08 1.34 11.89
CA SER A 398 16.56 1.27 10.50
C SER A 398 15.61 1.97 9.54
N LEU A 399 16.17 2.48 8.44
CA LEU A 399 15.41 3.01 7.32
C LEU A 399 15.80 2.22 6.07
N THR A 400 14.83 1.69 5.34
CA THR A 400 15.07 0.94 4.10
C THR A 400 14.26 1.50 2.94
N SER A 401 14.72 1.29 1.72
CA SER A 401 14.03 1.74 0.51
C SER A 401 14.44 0.87 -0.69
N SER A 402 13.81 1.04 -1.85
CA SER A 402 14.27 0.41 -3.10
C SER A 402 15.68 0.83 -3.52
N GLY A 403 16.17 1.96 -3.00
CA GLY A 403 17.53 2.46 -3.22
C GLY A 403 18.56 1.89 -2.24
N GLY A 404 18.15 1.02 -1.31
CA GLY A 404 19.00 0.45 -0.26
C GLY A 404 18.68 1.00 1.14
N THR A 405 19.56 0.70 2.09
CA THR A 405 19.44 1.13 3.49
C THR A 405 19.82 2.60 3.65
N GLY A 406 19.00 3.36 4.38
CA GLY A 406 19.25 4.76 4.71
C GLY A 406 20.30 4.89 5.82
N SER A 407 21.20 5.86 5.65
CA SER A 407 22.23 6.19 6.64
C SER A 407 21.66 7.14 7.69
N LEU A 408 21.52 6.68 8.95
CA LEU A 408 21.16 7.56 10.06
C LEU A 408 22.31 8.55 10.33
N ARG A 409 22.02 9.84 10.17
CA ARG A 409 22.96 10.94 10.40
C ARG A 409 22.91 11.46 11.83
N VAL A 410 21.70 11.63 12.37
CA VAL A 410 21.47 12.19 13.71
C VAL A 410 20.31 11.47 14.37
N ALA A 411 20.45 11.20 15.67
CA ALA A 411 19.36 10.87 16.57
C ALA A 411 19.34 11.90 17.70
N ALA A 412 18.17 12.48 17.99
CA ALA A 412 17.96 13.37 19.11
C ALA A 412 16.80 12.83 19.97
N PRO A 413 17.02 12.48 21.27
CA PRO A 413 18.30 12.47 21.98
C PRO A 413 19.36 11.57 21.31
N PRO A 414 20.66 11.69 21.63
CA PRO A 414 21.65 10.73 21.14
C PRO A 414 21.39 9.34 21.73
N LEU A 415 21.49 8.30 20.90
CA LEU A 415 21.38 6.91 21.31
C LEU A 415 22.56 6.48 22.21
N PRO A 416 22.38 5.47 23.08
CA PRO A 416 21.14 4.74 23.35
C PRO A 416 20.17 5.52 24.25
N TRP A 417 18.88 5.25 24.12
CA TRP A 417 17.83 5.81 24.97
C TRP A 417 17.44 4.81 26.06
N THR A 418 17.07 5.33 27.23
CA THR A 418 16.44 4.53 28.29
C THR A 418 15.11 5.16 28.68
N VAL A 419 14.02 4.51 28.30
CA VAL A 419 12.65 4.94 28.59
C VAL A 419 12.15 4.14 29.80
N GLN A 420 11.92 4.82 30.92
CA GLN A 420 11.42 4.16 32.14
C GLN A 420 9.96 3.71 31.97
N PRO A 421 9.48 2.72 32.76
CA PRO A 421 8.08 2.28 32.74
C PRO A 421 7.09 3.45 32.83
N GLY A 422 6.11 3.50 31.93
CA GLY A 422 5.08 4.54 31.87
C GLY A 422 5.57 5.90 31.36
N GLN A 423 6.77 5.99 30.80
CA GLN A 423 7.30 7.24 30.22
C GLN A 423 7.22 7.24 28.70
N THR A 424 7.11 8.45 28.15
CA THR A 424 7.15 8.73 26.73
C THR A 424 8.38 9.58 26.43
N GLN A 425 9.16 9.15 25.44
CA GLN A 425 10.35 9.84 24.94
C GLN A 425 10.06 10.38 23.55
N VAL A 426 10.15 11.70 23.38
CA VAL A 426 10.13 12.35 22.06
C VAL A 426 11.47 12.10 21.36
N ILE A 427 11.42 11.80 20.08
CA ILE A 427 12.58 11.47 19.25
C ILE A 427 12.55 12.25 17.94
N GLU A 428 13.75 12.51 17.42
CA GLU A 428 13.99 12.99 16.07
C GLU A 428 15.11 12.15 15.45
N LEU A 429 14.86 11.62 14.25
CA LEU A 429 15.81 10.86 13.45
C LEU A 429 16.06 11.61 12.15
N GLN A 430 17.32 11.84 11.81
CA GLN A 430 17.70 12.44 10.54
C GLN A 430 18.46 11.41 9.70
N TYR A 431 17.95 11.13 8.51
CA TYR A 431 18.56 10.27 7.50
C TYR A 431 18.97 11.09 6.29
N GLU A 432 19.94 10.58 5.52
CA GLU A 432 20.09 11.04 4.14
C GLU A 432 18.83 10.72 3.33
N LYS A 433 18.41 11.62 2.45
CA LYS A 433 17.26 11.39 1.56
C LYS A 433 17.45 10.06 0.80
N PRO A 434 16.55 9.08 0.96
CA PRO A 434 16.60 7.84 0.19
C PRO A 434 16.44 8.11 -1.31
N ALA A 435 17.17 7.36 -2.14
CA ALA A 435 17.07 7.43 -3.60
C ALA A 435 15.86 6.62 -4.12
N ALA A 436 14.69 6.84 -3.53
CA ALA A 436 13.46 6.08 -3.79
C ALA A 436 12.22 6.96 -3.51
N PRO A 437 11.06 6.70 -4.15
CA PRO A 437 9.83 7.44 -3.89
C PRO A 437 9.22 7.18 -2.50
N THR A 438 9.55 6.03 -1.91
CA THR A 438 9.09 5.59 -0.59
C THR A 438 10.24 5.00 0.22
N ALA A 439 10.12 5.05 1.55
CA ALA A 439 11.03 4.42 2.49
C ALA A 439 10.28 3.84 3.69
N LEU A 440 10.80 2.78 4.28
CA LEU A 440 10.24 2.09 5.42
C LEU A 440 11.14 2.31 6.65
N LEU A 441 10.61 2.95 7.68
CA LEU A 441 11.26 3.08 8.98
C LEU A 441 10.85 1.90 9.86
N ALA A 442 11.81 1.13 10.36
CA ALA A 442 11.62 0.18 11.44
C ALA A 442 12.18 0.75 12.75
N LEU A 443 11.37 0.77 13.80
CA LEU A 443 11.74 1.26 15.12
C LEU A 443 11.13 0.36 16.20
N LEU A 444 11.96 -0.34 16.97
CA LEU A 444 11.54 -1.29 18.03
C LEU A 444 10.50 -2.31 17.54
N GLY A 445 10.67 -2.80 16.31
CA GLY A 445 9.75 -3.75 15.67
C GLY A 445 8.47 -3.15 15.08
N TYR A 446 8.25 -1.83 15.20
CA TYR A 446 7.19 -1.13 14.46
C TYR A 446 7.68 -0.65 13.11
N SER A 447 6.84 -0.79 12.09
CA SER A 447 7.12 -0.31 10.73
C SER A 447 6.25 0.89 10.35
N PHE A 448 6.83 1.85 9.64
CA PHE A 448 6.15 3.04 9.12
C PHE A 448 6.59 3.30 7.69
N GLU A 449 5.63 3.41 6.77
CA GLU A 449 5.93 3.81 5.40
C GLU A 449 5.92 5.33 5.29
N ILE A 450 6.97 5.87 4.66
CA ILE A 450 7.20 7.28 4.40
C ILE A 450 7.11 7.49 2.89
N GLN A 451 6.11 8.23 2.43
CA GLN A 451 5.79 8.41 1.01
C GLN A 451 5.92 9.86 0.55
N GLY A 452 6.28 10.08 -0.72
CA GLY A 452 6.41 11.42 -1.28
C GLY A 452 7.83 11.98 -1.17
N LEU A 453 8.83 11.09 -1.23
CA LEU A 453 10.24 11.46 -1.17
C LEU A 453 10.79 11.98 -2.52
N GLN A 454 9.95 12.27 -3.53
CA GLN A 454 10.42 12.73 -4.85
C GLN A 454 10.67 14.24 -4.89
#